data_AF-A0A9W8MK75-F1
#
_entry.id   AF-A0A9W8MK75-F1
#
_cell.length_a   1.000
_cell.length_b   1.000
_cell.length_c   1.000
_cell.angle_alpha   90.00
_cell.angle_beta   90.00
_cell.angle_gamma   90.00
#
_symmetry.space_group_name_H-M   'P 1'
#
loop_
_entity.id
_entity.type
_entity.pdbx_description
1 polymer ?
#
loop_
_entity_poly.entity_id
_entity_poly.type
_entity_poly.pdbx_seq_one_letter_code
_entity_poly.pdbx_strand_id
1 'polypeptide(L)'
;MRFRLLFFAILSSLHVTSHATNLDVCLESVKNGTFGTGNIGATDSYGNVLEDVAQATGVTYDLCVKACGPGQEPFQWTIFSQQFSSWLLPWLALVSQLPFGPKDRLENLESVVLTVGSPMLAAYSLALTVLNGRWIARRFSKHNYPNIQNAIRVLSSLQQAPLRVTNEGALLASLIVLPQNDPWWKELIEWLAYPHTWSISAVTSIAWVVIAYIFTVIDSFTGDLAEAINANGQGVGSLWLWLLPIVIGWLQISPKCDEERVRSAVEKANKIAYAATDAHPVLVKELTEERAIHLAFGEEDEVDHTLRRDEGVTAPIYNYARFLPWVQAVEKVSETFGVVSERYHYHDSVDPMIGWITMGDRIGDSLSKPHDRNRE
;
A
#
# COMPACT_ATOMS: atom_id res chain seq x y z
N MET A 1 -15.59 25.31 -0.80
CA MET A 1 -14.21 25.27 -1.35
C MET A 1 -13.47 26.62 -1.28
N ARG A 2 -14.10 27.76 -1.67
CA ARG A 2 -13.47 29.10 -1.62
C ARG A 2 -12.96 29.54 -0.24
N PHE A 3 -13.62 29.14 0.85
CA PHE A 3 -13.22 29.51 2.21
C PHE A 3 -12.01 28.73 2.76
N ARG A 4 -11.73 27.52 2.24
CA ARG A 4 -10.57 26.70 2.67
C ARG A 4 -9.26 27.17 2.05
N LEU A 5 -9.31 27.69 0.82
CA LEU A 5 -8.16 28.31 0.14
C LEU A 5 -7.76 29.65 0.77
N LEU A 6 -8.74 30.45 1.21
CA LEU A 6 -8.49 31.68 1.96
C LEU A 6 -7.82 31.44 3.30
N PHE A 7 -8.16 30.34 4.00
CA PHE A 7 -7.54 29.99 5.29
C PHE A 7 -6.05 29.62 5.14
N PHE A 8 -5.68 28.91 4.06
CA PHE A 8 -4.28 28.61 3.75
C PHE A 8 -3.47 29.85 3.37
N ALA A 9 -4.09 30.82 2.67
CA ALA A 9 -3.44 32.10 2.31
C ALA A 9 -3.28 33.06 3.51
N ILE A 10 -4.16 32.97 4.51
CA ILE A 10 -4.10 33.77 5.73
C ILE A 10 -3.09 33.18 6.73
N LEU A 11 -2.93 31.84 6.78
CA LEU A 11 -1.89 31.21 7.60
C LEU A 11 -0.46 31.45 7.07
N SER A 12 -0.29 31.64 5.76
CA SER A 12 1.03 31.95 5.16
C SER A 12 1.46 33.41 5.30
N SER A 13 0.60 34.30 5.80
CA SER A 13 0.89 35.74 5.96
C SER A 13 1.13 36.19 7.41
N LEU A 14 1.08 35.27 8.37
CA LEU A 14 1.52 35.51 9.75
C LEU A 14 3.05 35.35 9.83
N HIS A 15 3.79 36.32 9.31
CA HIS A 15 5.21 36.46 9.62
C HIS A 15 5.35 36.88 11.08
N VAL A 16 5.67 35.91 11.94
CA VAL A 16 6.28 36.21 13.23
C VAL A 16 7.66 36.79 12.92
N THR A 17 7.85 38.08 13.19
CA THR A 17 9.18 38.70 13.21
C THR A 17 9.94 38.14 14.41
N SER A 18 10.50 36.95 14.27
CA SER A 18 11.52 36.46 15.18
C SER A 18 12.76 37.33 14.98
N HIS A 19 13.40 37.75 16.08
CA HIS A 19 14.78 38.23 16.01
C HIS A 19 15.63 37.09 15.44
N ALA A 20 15.94 37.19 14.16
CA ALA A 20 16.71 36.21 13.43
C ALA A 20 18.19 36.48 13.67
N THR A 21 18.93 35.48 14.13
CA THR A 21 20.38 35.58 14.32
C THR A 21 21.10 34.98 13.12
N ASN A 22 22.18 35.61 12.67
CA ASN A 22 23.03 35.04 11.62
C ASN A 22 24.08 34.15 12.30
N LEU A 23 23.98 32.82 12.13
CA LEU A 23 24.88 31.89 12.82
C LEU A 23 26.28 31.92 12.23
N ASP A 24 26.45 32.24 10.94
CA ASP A 24 27.79 32.37 10.33
C ASP A 24 28.59 33.49 11.02
N VAL A 25 27.98 34.67 11.17
CA VAL A 25 28.59 35.81 11.87
C VAL A 25 28.81 35.49 13.35
N CYS A 26 27.89 34.76 13.98
CA CYS A 26 28.07 34.32 15.36
C CYS A 26 29.26 33.35 15.50
N LEU A 27 29.32 32.32 14.65
CA LEU A 27 30.36 31.31 14.65
C LEU A 27 31.73 31.95 14.43
N GLU A 28 31.83 32.89 13.49
CA GLU A 28 33.04 33.66 13.24
C GLU A 28 33.44 34.52 14.45
N SER A 29 32.46 35.13 15.13
CA SER A 29 32.68 35.90 16.36
C SER A 29 33.20 35.02 17.50
N VAL A 30 32.65 33.80 17.66
CA VAL A 30 33.12 32.82 18.64
C VAL A 30 34.54 32.36 18.32
N LYS A 31 34.83 32.04 17.05
CA LYS A 31 36.17 31.65 16.59
C LYS A 31 37.21 32.76 16.78
N ASN A 32 36.81 34.01 16.60
CA ASN A 32 37.68 35.18 16.77
C ASN A 32 37.86 35.60 18.25
N GLY A 33 37.30 34.86 19.21
CA GLY A 33 37.51 35.11 20.65
C GLY A 33 36.81 36.35 21.19
N THR A 34 35.78 36.87 20.49
CA THR A 34 35.05 38.09 20.92
C THR A 34 34.30 37.90 22.25
N PHE A 35 34.05 36.67 22.67
CA PHE A 35 33.38 36.32 23.93
C PHE A 35 34.35 35.96 25.07
N GLY A 36 35.66 36.14 24.86
CA GLY A 36 36.74 35.84 25.80
C GLY A 36 37.69 34.77 25.28
N THR A 37 38.84 34.62 25.94
CA THR A 37 39.81 33.53 25.74
C THR A 37 39.83 32.65 27.01
N GLY A 38 40.09 31.34 26.89
CA GLY A 38 40.07 30.39 28.02
C GLY A 38 38.80 29.50 28.07
N ASN A 39 38.41 29.04 29.26
CA ASN A 39 37.28 28.12 29.49
C ASN A 39 35.89 28.78 29.29
N ILE A 40 35.64 29.31 28.10
CA ILE A 40 34.38 29.98 27.73
C ILE A 40 33.27 29.00 27.36
N GLY A 41 33.56 27.69 27.34
CA GLY A 41 32.60 26.65 26.97
C GLY A 41 32.76 26.12 25.54
N ALA A 42 33.92 26.33 24.91
CA ALA A 42 34.32 25.59 23.71
C ALA A 42 34.76 24.17 24.12
N THR A 43 34.37 23.12 23.40
CA THR A 43 34.58 21.72 23.82
C THR A 43 35.26 20.86 22.75
N ASP A 44 35.97 19.83 23.21
CA ASP A 44 36.42 18.73 22.36
C ASP A 44 35.28 17.72 22.07
N SER A 45 35.59 16.68 21.29
CA SER A 45 34.65 15.62 20.91
C SER A 45 34.22 14.73 22.09
N TYR A 46 34.86 14.88 23.25
CA TYR A 46 34.56 14.18 24.50
C TYR A 46 33.78 15.07 25.48
N GLY A 47 33.50 16.33 25.12
CA GLY A 47 32.77 17.30 25.94
C GLY A 47 33.64 18.04 26.97
N ASN A 48 34.97 17.91 26.91
CA ASN A 48 35.86 18.65 27.80
C ASN A 48 35.99 20.10 27.34
N VAL A 49 35.91 21.05 28.27
CA VAL A 49 36.08 22.48 27.95
C VAL A 49 37.55 22.76 27.67
N LEU A 50 37.82 23.38 26.53
CA LEU A 50 39.14 23.76 26.05
C LEU A 50 39.40 25.26 26.28
N GLU A 51 40.66 25.61 26.52
CA GLU A 51 41.10 27.01 26.61
C GLU A 51 41.30 27.66 25.24
N ASP A 52 41.69 26.87 24.24
CA ASP A 52 41.88 27.30 22.87
C ASP A 52 40.67 26.93 22.01
N VAL A 53 39.94 27.95 21.56
CA VAL A 53 38.75 27.80 20.71
C VAL A 53 39.11 27.27 19.33
N ALA A 54 40.36 27.46 18.87
CA ALA A 54 40.80 26.99 17.55
C ALA A 54 40.86 25.45 17.45
N GLN A 55 40.97 24.75 18.60
CA GLN A 55 40.99 23.29 18.65
C GLN A 55 39.63 22.67 19.03
N ALA A 56 38.61 23.50 19.20
CA ALA A 56 37.28 23.03 19.60
C ALA A 56 36.54 22.38 18.42
N THR A 57 35.96 21.21 18.69
CA THR A 57 35.04 20.51 17.78
C THR A 57 33.58 20.74 18.13
N GLY A 58 33.29 21.39 19.27
CA GLY A 58 31.94 21.76 19.68
C GLY A 58 31.90 22.98 20.61
N VAL A 59 30.69 23.39 20.98
CA VAL A 59 30.43 24.44 21.97
C VAL A 59 29.31 24.00 22.91
N THR A 60 29.38 24.43 24.16
CA THR A 60 28.27 24.25 25.12
C THR A 60 27.04 25.03 24.69
N TYR A 61 25.86 24.53 25.05
CA TYR A 61 24.59 25.20 24.74
C TYR A 61 24.52 26.61 25.35
N ASP A 62 25.02 26.79 26.57
CA ASP A 62 25.04 28.09 27.24
C ASP A 62 25.91 29.11 26.48
N LEU A 63 27.07 28.69 25.97
CA LEU A 63 27.91 29.55 25.13
C LEU A 63 27.20 29.89 23.81
N CYS A 64 26.52 28.92 23.18
CA CYS A 64 25.76 29.12 21.96
C CYS A 64 24.64 30.15 22.14
N VAL A 65 23.82 30.01 23.20
CA VAL A 65 22.74 30.97 23.48
C VAL A 65 23.29 32.34 23.88
N LYS A 66 24.42 32.39 24.59
CA LYS A 66 25.06 33.66 24.98
C LYS A 66 25.66 34.40 23.78
N ALA A 67 26.26 33.66 22.84
CA ALA A 67 26.92 34.24 21.67
C ALA A 67 25.93 34.54 20.52
N CYS A 68 25.03 33.59 20.25
CA CYS A 68 24.13 33.62 19.09
C CYS A 68 22.67 33.94 19.46
N GLY A 69 22.36 34.12 20.75
CA GLY A 69 20.99 34.29 21.22
C GLY A 69 20.15 33.00 21.17
N PRO A 70 18.93 33.02 21.72
CA PRO A 70 18.00 31.90 21.63
C PRO A 70 17.21 31.86 20.30
N GLY A 71 17.50 32.78 19.38
CA GLY A 71 16.78 32.93 18.10
C GLY A 71 17.15 31.88 17.06
N GLN A 72 16.30 31.72 16.05
CA GLN A 72 16.57 30.88 14.89
C GLN A 72 17.22 31.69 13.76
N GLU A 73 17.91 31.03 12.84
CA GLU A 73 18.36 31.67 11.62
C GLU A 73 17.21 32.20 10.76
N PRO A 74 17.44 33.28 10.00
CA PRO A 74 16.46 33.74 9.05
C PRO A 74 16.24 32.67 7.98
N PHE A 75 14.99 32.27 7.78
CA PHE A 75 14.64 31.31 6.74
C PHE A 75 15.05 31.84 5.36
N GLN A 76 15.98 31.16 4.71
CA GLN A 76 16.48 31.55 3.39
C GLN A 76 15.66 30.89 2.28
N TRP A 77 14.62 31.60 1.81
CA TRP A 77 13.73 31.09 0.76
C TRP A 77 14.46 30.72 -0.54
N THR A 78 15.47 31.48 -0.95
CA THR A 78 16.23 31.21 -2.17
C THR A 78 16.92 29.85 -2.10
N ILE A 79 17.63 29.56 -1.01
CA ILE A 79 18.28 28.26 -0.78
C ILE A 79 17.24 27.16 -0.71
N PHE A 80 16.19 27.34 0.11
CA PHE A 80 15.13 26.34 0.24
C PHE A 80 14.49 26.02 -1.12
N SER A 81 14.10 27.02 -1.91
CA SER A 81 13.42 26.82 -3.19
C SER A 81 14.31 26.13 -4.23
N GLN A 82 15.60 26.45 -4.26
CA GLN A 82 16.57 25.82 -5.16
C GLN A 82 16.78 24.34 -4.80
N GLN A 83 16.93 24.04 -3.50
CA GLN A 83 17.08 22.68 -3.01
C GLN A 83 15.78 21.87 -3.19
N PHE A 84 14.64 22.45 -2.81
CA PHE A 84 13.33 21.84 -2.99
C PHE A 84 13.08 21.50 -4.45
N SER A 85 13.35 22.43 -5.39
CA SER A 85 13.14 22.18 -6.83
C SER A 85 14.08 21.09 -7.37
N SER A 86 15.33 21.07 -6.92
CA SER A 86 16.32 20.06 -7.32
C SER A 86 15.93 18.64 -6.90
N TRP A 87 15.23 18.50 -5.76
CA TRP A 87 14.79 17.21 -5.24
C TRP A 87 13.36 16.84 -5.59
N LEU A 88 12.47 17.83 -5.76
CA LEU A 88 11.07 17.60 -6.11
C LEU A 88 10.93 16.81 -7.41
N LEU A 89 11.75 17.11 -8.42
CA LEU A 89 11.66 16.48 -9.74
C LEU A 89 11.90 14.95 -9.70
N PRO A 90 12.99 14.43 -9.09
CA PRO A 90 13.16 12.99 -8.87
C PRO A 90 11.99 12.31 -8.16
N TRP A 91 11.39 12.99 -7.18
CA TRP A 91 10.28 12.43 -6.40
C TRP A 91 8.96 12.47 -7.15
N LEU A 92 8.68 13.53 -7.93
CA LEU A 92 7.55 13.59 -8.86
C LEU A 92 7.67 12.52 -9.94
N ALA A 93 8.89 12.25 -10.42
CA ALA A 93 9.14 11.14 -11.34
C ALA A 93 8.76 9.80 -10.71
N LEU A 94 9.15 9.53 -9.46
CA LEU A 94 8.74 8.30 -8.75
C LEU A 94 7.24 8.20 -8.50
N VAL A 95 6.60 9.30 -8.09
CA VAL A 95 5.15 9.37 -7.88
C VAL A 95 4.41 9.12 -9.20
N SER A 96 4.93 9.60 -10.34
CA SER A 96 4.33 9.34 -11.65
C SER A 96 4.36 7.86 -12.07
N GLN A 97 5.20 7.05 -11.43
CA GLN A 97 5.27 5.60 -11.67
C GLN A 97 4.28 4.81 -10.80
N LEU A 98 3.60 5.47 -9.85
CA LEU A 98 2.64 4.78 -8.99
C LEU A 98 1.40 4.37 -9.79
N PRO A 99 0.90 3.15 -9.56
CA PRO A 99 -0.29 2.66 -10.25
C PRO A 99 -1.53 3.24 -9.60
N PHE A 100 -1.92 4.42 -10.06
CA PHE A 100 -3.23 4.96 -9.74
C PHE A 100 -4.24 4.24 -10.65
N GLY A 101 -4.89 3.23 -10.06
CA GLY A 101 -5.85 2.36 -10.71
C GLY A 101 -7.29 2.86 -10.92
N PRO A 102 -7.75 4.03 -10.41
CA PRO A 102 -9.10 4.48 -10.71
C PRO A 102 -9.29 4.93 -12.16
N LYS A 103 -10.49 4.69 -12.66
CA LYS A 103 -10.95 5.12 -13.99
C LYS A 103 -10.93 6.64 -14.15
N ASP A 104 -11.19 7.37 -13.07
CA ASP A 104 -11.33 8.82 -13.10
C ASP A 104 -10.02 9.59 -12.85
N ARG A 105 -9.73 10.53 -13.75
CA ARG A 105 -8.52 11.37 -13.69
C ARG A 105 -8.44 12.23 -12.43
N LEU A 106 -9.59 12.63 -11.87
CA LEU A 106 -9.64 13.39 -10.62
C LEU A 106 -9.30 12.53 -9.41
N GLU A 107 -9.76 11.28 -9.38
CA GLU A 107 -9.44 10.34 -8.31
C GLU A 107 -7.98 9.89 -8.36
N ASN A 108 -7.40 9.81 -9.57
CA ASN A 108 -5.96 9.65 -9.75
C ASN A 108 -5.18 10.83 -9.14
N LEU A 109 -5.62 12.07 -9.36
CA LEU A 109 -4.99 13.24 -8.76
C LEU A 109 -5.15 13.26 -7.23
N GLU A 110 -6.33 12.93 -6.70
CA GLU A 110 -6.57 12.84 -5.26
C GLU A 110 -5.69 11.76 -4.62
N SER A 111 -5.56 10.60 -5.26
CA SER A 111 -4.66 9.52 -4.84
C SER A 111 -3.21 9.97 -4.75
N VAL A 112 -2.74 10.75 -5.74
CA VAL A 112 -1.40 11.36 -5.73
C VAL A 112 -1.24 12.29 -4.52
N VAL A 113 -2.19 13.21 -4.34
CA VAL A 113 -2.16 14.20 -3.25
C VAL A 113 -2.19 13.53 -1.88
N LEU A 114 -3.01 12.49 -1.69
CA LEU A 114 -3.07 11.71 -0.45
C LEU A 114 -1.78 10.94 -0.20
N THR A 115 -1.19 10.35 -1.25
CA THR A 115 0.06 9.59 -1.13
C THR A 115 1.23 10.49 -0.73
N VAL A 116 1.38 11.63 -1.42
CA VAL A 116 2.46 12.60 -1.15
C VAL A 116 2.21 13.36 0.16
N GLY A 117 0.96 13.71 0.43
CA GLY A 117 0.56 14.46 1.62
C GLY A 117 0.53 13.64 2.90
N SER A 118 0.46 12.30 2.82
CA SER A 118 0.44 11.42 3.99
C SER A 118 1.29 10.16 3.78
N PRO A 119 2.61 10.26 4.04
CA PRO A 119 3.54 9.12 4.01
C PRO A 119 3.07 7.96 4.90
N MET A 120 2.51 8.30 6.07
CA MET A 120 2.02 7.31 7.04
C MET A 120 0.83 6.52 6.50
N LEU A 121 -0.12 7.18 5.82
CA LEU A 121 -1.27 6.50 5.22
C LEU A 121 -0.83 5.59 4.07
N ALA A 122 0.13 6.05 3.25
CA ALA A 122 0.68 5.25 2.16
C ALA A 122 1.38 3.99 2.69
N ALA A 123 2.24 4.15 3.70
CA ALA A 123 2.92 3.03 4.37
C ALA A 123 1.93 2.09 5.06
N TYR A 124 0.93 2.62 5.76
CA TYR A 124 -0.12 1.85 6.41
C TYR A 124 -0.91 1.00 5.40
N SER A 125 -1.29 1.57 4.26
CA SER A 125 -2.05 0.88 3.22
C SER A 125 -1.25 -0.22 2.53
N LEU A 126 0.06 -0.01 2.32
CA LEU A 126 0.98 -1.05 1.88
C LEU A 126 1.09 -2.18 2.91
N ALA A 127 1.28 -1.83 4.18
CA ALA A 127 1.38 -2.80 5.27
C ALA A 127 0.10 -3.65 5.39
N LEU A 128 -1.08 -3.03 5.29
CA LEU A 128 -2.36 -3.76 5.24
C LEU A 128 -2.42 -4.75 4.09
N THR A 129 -1.88 -4.41 2.91
CA THR A 129 -1.85 -5.33 1.77
C THR A 129 -1.03 -6.58 2.08
N VAL A 130 0.17 -6.39 2.63
CA VAL A 130 1.08 -7.51 2.98
C VAL A 130 0.50 -8.34 4.13
N LEU A 131 -0.01 -7.69 5.17
CA LEU A 131 -0.54 -8.37 6.35
C LEU A 131 -1.82 -9.15 6.03
N ASN A 132 -2.72 -8.59 5.22
CA ASN A 132 -3.94 -9.28 4.79
C ASN A 132 -3.62 -10.52 3.94
N GLY A 133 -2.63 -10.44 3.05
CA GLY A 133 -2.13 -11.61 2.30
C GLY A 133 -1.62 -12.73 3.21
N ARG A 134 -0.91 -12.39 4.29
CA ARG A 134 -0.47 -13.39 5.29
C ARG A 134 -1.63 -13.92 6.13
N TRP A 135 -2.58 -13.06 6.48
CA TRP A 135 -3.73 -13.41 7.29
C TRP A 135 -4.65 -14.39 6.55
N ILE A 136 -4.99 -14.15 5.29
CA ILE A 136 -5.87 -15.05 4.52
C ILE A 136 -5.26 -16.44 4.37
N ALA A 137 -3.95 -16.53 4.10
CA ALA A 137 -3.27 -17.82 4.02
C ALA A 137 -3.38 -18.63 5.33
N ARG A 138 -3.21 -17.98 6.48
CA ARG A 138 -3.40 -18.60 7.81
C ARG A 138 -4.86 -18.90 8.12
N ARG A 139 -5.80 -18.07 7.66
CA ARG A 139 -7.23 -18.27 7.89
C ARG A 139 -7.71 -19.53 7.18
N PHE A 140 -7.28 -19.73 5.94
CA PHE A 140 -7.66 -20.87 5.12
C PHE A 140 -6.86 -22.14 5.40
N SER A 141 -5.66 -22.06 6.00
CA SER A 141 -4.86 -23.25 6.34
C SER A 141 -5.53 -24.18 7.35
N LYS A 142 -6.61 -23.74 8.00
CA LYS A 142 -7.42 -24.54 8.94
C LYS A 142 -8.39 -25.49 8.23
N HIS A 143 -8.68 -25.25 6.96
CA HIS A 143 -9.64 -26.04 6.20
C HIS A 143 -8.90 -26.95 5.22
N ASN A 144 -9.48 -28.12 4.96
CA ASN A 144 -8.98 -29.11 4.04
C ASN A 144 -10.08 -29.47 3.04
N TYR A 145 -10.06 -28.78 1.90
CA TYR A 145 -10.98 -28.97 0.79
C TYR A 145 -10.25 -28.67 -0.52
N PRO A 146 -10.58 -29.34 -1.63
CA PRO A 146 -10.05 -28.99 -2.94
C PRO A 146 -10.30 -27.50 -3.27
N ASN A 147 -9.46 -26.90 -4.12
CA ASN A 147 -9.55 -25.49 -4.55
C ASN A 147 -9.33 -24.38 -3.50
N ILE A 148 -9.05 -24.70 -2.22
CA ILE A 148 -8.71 -23.67 -1.21
C ILE A 148 -7.59 -22.74 -1.69
N GLN A 149 -6.55 -23.29 -2.33
CA GLN A 149 -5.45 -22.49 -2.87
C GLN A 149 -5.92 -21.50 -3.94
N ASN A 150 -6.91 -21.89 -4.74
CA ASN A 150 -7.48 -21.03 -5.77
C ASN A 150 -8.27 -19.88 -5.11
N ALA A 151 -9.08 -20.19 -4.10
CA ALA A 151 -9.81 -19.19 -3.33
C ALA A 151 -8.87 -18.16 -2.68
N ILE A 152 -7.79 -18.62 -2.03
CA ILE A 152 -6.77 -17.72 -1.44
C ILE A 152 -6.17 -16.79 -2.51
N ARG A 153 -5.81 -17.33 -3.69
CA ARG A 153 -5.22 -16.54 -4.79
C ARG A 153 -6.19 -15.51 -5.35
N VAL A 154 -7.46 -15.89 -5.56
CA VAL A 154 -8.51 -14.98 -6.04
C VAL A 154 -8.75 -13.87 -5.02
N LEU A 155 -9.07 -14.22 -3.77
CA LEU A 155 -9.40 -13.25 -2.74
C LEU A 155 -8.23 -12.30 -2.41
N SER A 156 -7.00 -12.81 -2.38
CA SER A 156 -5.82 -11.96 -2.23
C SER A 156 -5.61 -11.03 -3.43
N SER A 157 -5.97 -11.47 -4.63
CA SER A 157 -5.83 -10.64 -5.83
C SER A 157 -6.92 -9.57 -5.95
N LEU A 158 -8.09 -9.81 -5.38
CA LEU A 158 -9.21 -8.87 -5.32
C LEU A 158 -9.16 -7.93 -4.11
N GLN A 159 -8.08 -7.94 -3.31
CA GLN A 159 -7.97 -7.07 -2.13
C GLN A 159 -8.08 -5.58 -2.45
N GLN A 160 -7.61 -5.16 -3.62
CA GLN A 160 -7.65 -3.75 -4.03
C GLN A 160 -8.98 -3.35 -4.69
N ALA A 161 -9.94 -4.27 -4.81
CA ALA A 161 -11.25 -4.02 -5.41
C ALA A 161 -12.36 -4.00 -4.34
N PRO A 162 -13.50 -3.32 -4.58
CA PRO A 162 -14.68 -3.32 -3.71
C PRO A 162 -15.41 -4.66 -3.77
N LEU A 163 -14.78 -5.70 -3.23
CA LEU A 163 -15.27 -7.07 -3.22
C LEU A 163 -16.55 -7.19 -2.36
N ARG A 164 -17.59 -7.77 -2.95
CA ARG A 164 -18.81 -8.17 -2.26
C ARG A 164 -19.08 -9.65 -2.47
N VAL A 165 -19.56 -10.28 -1.40
CA VAL A 165 -19.93 -11.69 -1.39
C VAL A 165 -21.35 -11.82 -0.86
N THR A 166 -22.21 -12.41 -1.69
CA THR A 166 -23.59 -12.76 -1.34
C THR A 166 -23.71 -14.26 -1.13
N ASN A 167 -24.57 -14.65 -0.19
CA ASN A 167 -24.96 -16.05 0.02
C ASN A 167 -26.43 -16.28 -0.33
N GLU A 168 -27.06 -15.31 -1.01
CA GLU A 168 -28.43 -15.42 -1.48
C GLU A 168 -28.56 -16.58 -2.47
N GLY A 169 -29.69 -17.30 -2.41
CA GLY A 169 -29.97 -18.44 -3.27
C GLY A 169 -28.92 -19.57 -3.23
N ALA A 170 -28.13 -19.69 -2.16
CA ALA A 170 -27.02 -20.65 -2.05
C ALA A 170 -25.98 -20.53 -3.18
N LEU A 171 -25.85 -19.35 -3.80
CA LEU A 171 -24.93 -19.08 -4.90
C LEU A 171 -23.46 -19.30 -4.49
N LEU A 172 -23.08 -18.84 -3.29
CA LEU A 172 -21.73 -19.01 -2.78
C LEU A 172 -21.40 -20.48 -2.48
N ALA A 173 -22.33 -21.19 -1.84
CA ALA A 173 -22.19 -22.62 -1.58
C ALA A 173 -22.05 -23.40 -2.89
N SER A 174 -22.89 -23.10 -3.89
CA SER A 174 -22.82 -23.70 -5.22
C SER A 174 -21.48 -23.43 -5.92
N LEU A 175 -20.96 -22.21 -5.83
CA LEU A 175 -19.68 -21.82 -6.41
C LEU A 175 -18.49 -22.60 -5.82
N ILE A 176 -18.57 -22.95 -4.54
CA ILE A 176 -17.50 -23.65 -3.81
C ILE A 176 -17.59 -25.17 -3.97
N VAL A 177 -18.81 -25.71 -3.90
CA VAL A 177 -19.04 -27.16 -3.83
C VAL A 177 -18.99 -27.81 -5.20
N LEU A 178 -19.71 -27.23 -6.18
CA LEU A 178 -19.93 -27.88 -7.47
C LEU A 178 -18.63 -28.01 -8.27
N PRO A 179 -18.28 -29.22 -8.76
CA PRO A 179 -17.09 -29.43 -9.58
C PRO A 179 -17.16 -28.68 -10.92
N GLN A 180 -18.36 -28.40 -11.43
CA GLN A 180 -18.58 -27.60 -12.65
C GLN A 180 -18.04 -26.17 -12.51
N ASN A 181 -17.82 -25.69 -11.28
CA ASN A 181 -17.24 -24.38 -10.99
C ASN A 181 -15.70 -24.41 -10.84
N ASP A 182 -15.04 -25.56 -10.95
CA ASP A 182 -13.56 -25.62 -10.94
C ASP A 182 -12.92 -24.79 -12.07
N PRO A 183 -13.46 -24.76 -13.31
CA PRO A 183 -13.00 -23.85 -14.36
C PRO A 183 -13.17 -22.36 -13.99
N TRP A 184 -14.24 -21.98 -13.29
CA TRP A 184 -14.46 -20.61 -12.85
C TRP A 184 -13.29 -20.09 -12.01
N TRP A 185 -12.83 -20.89 -11.04
CA TRP A 185 -11.70 -20.54 -10.19
C TRP A 185 -10.39 -20.43 -10.98
N LYS A 186 -10.16 -21.34 -11.93
CA LYS A 186 -8.95 -21.38 -12.74
C LYS A 186 -8.90 -20.20 -13.72
N GLU A 187 -9.97 -19.95 -14.45
CA GLU A 187 -10.06 -18.84 -15.39
C GLU A 187 -9.92 -17.50 -14.66
N LEU A 188 -10.60 -17.31 -13.53
CA LEU A 188 -10.47 -16.07 -12.78
C LEU A 188 -9.02 -15.83 -12.33
N ILE A 189 -8.30 -16.87 -11.90
CA ILE A 189 -6.89 -16.76 -11.58
C ILE A 189 -6.06 -16.41 -12.81
N GLU A 190 -6.31 -17.03 -13.95
CA GLU A 190 -5.60 -16.74 -15.20
C GLU A 190 -5.82 -15.29 -15.64
N TRP A 191 -7.07 -14.81 -15.60
CA TRP A 191 -7.42 -13.43 -15.91
C TRP A 191 -6.85 -12.43 -14.89
N LEU A 192 -6.60 -12.83 -13.64
CA LEU A 192 -5.96 -11.99 -12.62
C LEU A 192 -4.43 -12.16 -12.56
N ALA A 193 -3.87 -13.21 -13.17
CA ALA A 193 -2.44 -13.54 -13.20
C ALA A 193 -1.73 -12.75 -14.30
N TYR A 194 -1.66 -11.44 -14.13
CA TYR A 194 -0.91 -10.59 -15.03
C TYR A 194 0.60 -10.69 -14.77
N PRO A 195 1.44 -10.76 -15.81
CA PRO A 195 2.87 -10.70 -15.63
C PRO A 195 3.25 -9.35 -15.01
N HIS A 196 3.99 -9.38 -13.91
CA HIS A 196 4.60 -8.19 -13.31
C HIS A 196 5.64 -7.61 -14.27
N THR A 197 5.21 -6.73 -15.16
CA THR A 197 6.12 -5.98 -16.03
C THR A 197 6.34 -4.61 -15.42
N TRP A 198 7.46 -4.45 -14.70
CA TRP A 198 7.93 -3.11 -14.35
C TRP A 198 8.21 -2.36 -15.64
N SER A 199 7.66 -1.15 -15.77
CA SER A 199 7.99 -0.32 -16.92
C SER A 199 9.50 0.01 -16.87
N ILE A 200 10.15 0.05 -18.04
CA ILE A 200 11.57 0.47 -18.13
C ILE A 200 11.73 1.87 -17.50
N SER A 201 10.72 2.72 -17.64
CA SER A 201 10.65 4.03 -17.01
C SER A 201 10.63 3.97 -15.47
N ALA A 202 9.91 3.03 -14.87
CA ALA A 202 9.90 2.83 -13.43
C ALA A 202 11.27 2.36 -12.92
N VAL A 203 11.86 1.37 -13.60
CA VAL A 203 13.20 0.85 -13.24
C VAL A 203 14.26 1.94 -13.33
N THR A 204 14.28 2.69 -14.43
CA THR A 204 15.25 3.78 -14.65
C THR A 204 15.07 4.91 -13.64
N SER A 205 13.83 5.28 -13.30
CA SER A 205 13.55 6.31 -12.30
C SER A 205 14.03 5.90 -10.90
N ILE A 206 13.77 4.64 -10.49
CA ILE A 206 14.26 4.10 -9.22
C ILE A 206 15.80 4.08 -9.20
N ALA A 207 16.43 3.59 -10.27
CA ALA A 207 17.89 3.56 -10.37
C ALA A 207 18.50 4.96 -10.28
N TRP A 208 17.90 5.95 -10.96
CA TRP A 208 18.38 7.33 -10.94
C TRP A 208 18.29 7.95 -9.54
N VAL A 209 17.20 7.73 -8.82
CA VAL A 209 17.04 8.22 -7.44
C VAL A 209 18.09 7.60 -6.51
N VAL A 210 18.37 6.30 -6.66
CA VAL A 210 19.41 5.61 -5.87
C VAL A 210 20.80 6.17 -6.18
N ILE A 211 21.14 6.35 -7.46
CA ILE A 211 22.43 6.92 -7.88
C ILE A 211 22.59 8.36 -7.37
N ALA A 212 21.56 9.20 -7.55
CA ALA A 212 21.57 10.57 -7.07
C ALA A 212 21.78 10.65 -5.57
N TYR A 213 21.09 9.80 -4.79
CA TYR A 213 21.27 9.74 -3.34
C TYR A 213 22.69 9.30 -2.95
N ILE A 214 23.27 8.29 -3.62
CA ILE A 214 24.66 7.87 -3.38
C ILE A 214 25.63 9.04 -3.61
N PHE A 215 25.47 9.79 -4.70
CA PHE A 215 26.30 10.97 -4.95
C PHE A 215 26.13 12.03 -3.88
N THR A 216 24.91 12.29 -3.41
CA THR A 216 24.67 13.22 -2.28
C THR A 216 25.31 12.75 -0.98
N VAL A 217 25.33 11.44 -0.70
CA VAL A 217 26.03 10.89 0.46
C VAL A 217 27.54 11.05 0.30
N ILE A 218 28.11 10.75 -0.87
CA ILE A 218 29.56 10.92 -1.11
C ILE A 218 29.95 12.37 -0.93
N ASP A 219 29.22 13.30 -1.57
CA ASP A 219 29.47 14.73 -1.50
C ASP A 219 29.48 15.23 -0.05
N SER A 220 28.61 14.68 0.80
CA SER A 220 28.58 15.05 2.22
C SER A 220 29.79 14.63 3.04
N PHE A 221 30.54 13.61 2.60
CA PHE A 221 31.77 13.18 3.25
C PHE A 221 33.02 13.82 2.62
N THR A 222 32.91 14.39 1.43
CA THR A 222 34.04 14.98 0.68
C THR A 222 34.01 16.51 0.62
N GLY A 223 32.88 17.15 0.93
CA GLY A 223 32.69 18.60 0.91
C GLY A 223 33.16 19.33 2.17
N ASP A 224 33.38 20.64 2.05
CA ASP A 224 33.81 21.51 3.15
C ASP A 224 32.66 21.75 4.14
N LEU A 225 32.91 21.65 5.45
CA LEU A 225 31.87 21.65 6.49
C LEU A 225 31.09 22.98 6.52
N ALA A 226 31.72 24.08 6.09
CA ALA A 226 31.11 25.41 5.99
C ALA A 226 30.13 25.54 4.81
N GLU A 227 30.36 24.82 3.71
CA GLU A 227 29.42 24.78 2.58
C GLU A 227 28.28 23.76 2.84
N ALA A 228 28.54 22.75 3.68
CA ALA A 228 27.58 21.71 4.03
C ALA A 228 26.36 22.21 4.84
N ILE A 229 26.47 23.32 5.58
CA ILE A 229 25.38 23.86 6.41
C ILE A 229 24.33 24.61 5.57
N ASN A 230 24.76 25.27 4.49
CA ASN A 230 23.88 26.07 3.63
C ASN A 230 23.43 25.34 2.35
N ALA A 231 24.13 24.30 1.89
CA ALA A 231 23.94 23.78 0.52
C ALA A 231 23.60 22.29 0.41
N ASN A 232 23.42 21.54 1.51
CA ASN A 232 23.28 20.10 1.36
C ASN A 232 21.83 19.67 1.12
N GLY A 233 21.54 19.35 -0.14
CA GLY A 233 20.33 18.64 -0.57
C GLY A 233 20.06 17.31 0.15
N GLN A 234 20.96 16.87 1.03
CA GLN A 234 20.80 15.75 1.96
C GLN A 234 19.50 15.77 2.75
N GLY A 235 19.16 16.89 3.40
CA GLY A 235 17.96 16.95 4.26
C GLY A 235 16.69 16.70 3.46
N VAL A 236 16.61 17.28 2.26
CA VAL A 236 15.48 17.07 1.36
C VAL A 236 15.53 15.68 0.74
N GLY A 237 16.67 15.18 0.26
CA GLY A 237 16.80 13.83 -0.29
C GLY A 237 16.42 12.73 0.71
N SER A 238 16.90 12.82 1.95
CA SER A 238 16.57 11.89 3.03
C SER A 238 15.09 11.96 3.45
N LEU A 239 14.47 13.15 3.41
CA LEU A 239 13.05 13.34 3.72
C LEU A 239 12.14 12.48 2.85
N TRP A 240 12.57 12.15 1.63
CA TRP A 240 11.73 11.47 0.66
C TRP A 240 12.10 10.01 0.41
N LEU A 241 13.17 9.49 1.03
CA LEU A 241 13.60 8.08 0.88
C LEU A 241 12.49 7.06 1.16
N TRP A 242 11.52 7.41 2.01
CA TRP A 242 10.36 6.57 2.29
C TRP A 242 9.49 6.29 1.06
N LEU A 243 9.55 7.12 0.00
CA LEU A 243 8.82 6.86 -1.24
C LEU A 243 9.34 5.62 -1.96
N LEU A 244 10.64 5.29 -1.86
CA LEU A 244 11.20 4.12 -2.53
C LEU A 244 10.51 2.80 -2.14
N PRO A 245 10.43 2.41 -0.86
CA PRO A 245 9.74 1.17 -0.48
C PRO A 245 8.24 1.22 -0.82
N ILE A 246 7.61 2.39 -0.80
CA ILE A 246 6.19 2.53 -1.18
C ILE A 246 5.98 2.30 -2.67
N VAL A 247 6.78 2.96 -3.52
CA VAL A 247 6.73 2.80 -4.97
C VAL A 247 7.02 1.36 -5.36
N ILE A 248 8.08 0.76 -4.81
CA ILE A 248 8.43 -0.64 -5.08
C ILE A 248 7.29 -1.57 -4.64
N GLY A 249 6.75 -1.37 -3.43
CA GLY A 249 5.65 -2.19 -2.90
C GLY A 249 4.37 -2.09 -3.74
N TRP A 250 3.99 -0.88 -4.15
CA TRP A 250 2.79 -0.67 -4.97
C TRP A 250 2.98 -1.11 -6.43
N LEU A 251 4.18 -1.00 -6.99
CA LEU A 251 4.50 -1.60 -8.29
C LEU A 251 4.33 -3.13 -8.27
N GLN A 252 4.60 -3.80 -7.14
CA GLN A 252 4.29 -5.23 -6.97
C GLN A 252 2.79 -5.52 -6.86
N ILE A 253 1.96 -4.52 -6.56
CA ILE A 253 0.49 -4.65 -6.53
C ILE A 253 -0.13 -4.31 -7.91
N SER A 254 0.64 -3.64 -8.78
CA SER A 254 0.17 -2.80 -9.90
C SER A 254 -0.72 -3.40 -11.00
N PRO A 255 -0.82 -4.71 -11.30
CA PRO A 255 -1.89 -5.12 -12.21
C PRO A 255 -3.22 -5.33 -11.49
N LYS A 256 -3.21 -5.49 -10.16
CA LYS A 256 -4.38 -5.89 -9.35
C LYS A 256 -5.22 -4.73 -8.85
N CYS A 257 -4.78 -3.50 -9.08
CA CYS A 257 -5.52 -2.27 -8.76
C CYS A 257 -6.14 -1.62 -10.00
N ASP A 258 -5.94 -2.13 -11.22
CA ASP A 258 -6.59 -1.58 -12.41
C ASP A 258 -8.08 -1.98 -12.42
N GLU A 259 -8.94 -0.98 -12.27
CA GLU A 259 -10.38 -1.18 -12.13
C GLU A 259 -11.00 -1.90 -13.34
N GLU A 260 -10.73 -1.43 -14.56
CA GLU A 260 -11.32 -2.00 -15.78
C GLU A 260 -10.88 -3.45 -15.97
N ARG A 261 -9.61 -3.75 -15.68
CA ARG A 261 -9.08 -5.11 -15.78
C ARG A 261 -9.71 -6.05 -14.78
N VAL A 262 -9.75 -5.66 -13.51
CA VAL A 262 -10.27 -6.51 -12.43
C VAL A 262 -11.78 -6.70 -12.59
N ARG A 263 -12.51 -5.65 -12.98
CA ARG A 263 -13.93 -5.72 -13.35
C ARG A 263 -14.17 -6.71 -14.49
N SER A 264 -13.44 -6.56 -15.60
CA SER A 264 -13.59 -7.44 -16.76
C SER A 264 -13.25 -8.90 -16.44
N ALA A 265 -12.23 -9.15 -15.61
CA ALA A 265 -11.86 -10.49 -15.18
C ALA A 265 -12.99 -11.18 -14.39
N VAL A 266 -13.56 -10.48 -13.39
CA VAL A 266 -14.66 -11.02 -12.58
C VAL A 266 -15.93 -11.22 -13.41
N GLU A 267 -16.28 -10.26 -14.27
CA GLU A 267 -17.45 -10.37 -15.15
C GLU A 267 -17.34 -11.54 -16.14
N LYS A 268 -16.15 -11.79 -16.68
CA LYS A 268 -15.90 -12.93 -17.58
C LYS A 268 -16.05 -14.26 -16.85
N ALA A 269 -15.41 -14.40 -15.68
CA ALA A 269 -15.53 -15.61 -14.87
C ALA A 269 -17.00 -15.88 -14.49
N ASN A 270 -17.73 -14.85 -14.07
CA ASN A 270 -19.14 -14.96 -13.68
C ASN A 270 -20.08 -15.45 -14.81
N LYS A 271 -19.66 -15.47 -16.08
CA LYS A 271 -20.46 -16.04 -17.19
C LYS A 271 -20.47 -17.57 -17.21
N ILE A 272 -19.51 -18.22 -16.57
CA ILE A 272 -19.36 -19.69 -16.55
C ILE A 272 -19.68 -20.30 -15.18
N ALA A 273 -20.26 -19.52 -14.26
CA ALA A 273 -20.66 -19.99 -12.95
C ALA A 273 -21.98 -20.80 -13.01
N TYR A 274 -22.04 -21.88 -12.23
CA TYR A 274 -23.20 -22.75 -12.06
C TYR A 274 -23.78 -22.64 -10.64
N ALA A 275 -25.10 -22.72 -10.54
CA ALA A 275 -25.85 -22.85 -9.29
C ALA A 275 -26.47 -24.25 -9.18
N ALA A 276 -26.53 -24.79 -7.97
CA ALA A 276 -27.25 -26.02 -7.69
C ALA A 276 -28.77 -25.75 -7.75
N THR A 277 -29.51 -26.65 -8.38
CA THR A 277 -30.99 -26.66 -8.37
C THR A 277 -31.47 -28.07 -8.03
N ASP A 278 -32.76 -28.22 -7.72
CA ASP A 278 -33.36 -29.51 -7.30
C ASP A 278 -33.20 -30.65 -8.31
N ALA A 279 -32.93 -30.34 -9.58
CA ALA A 279 -32.78 -31.33 -10.64
C ALA A 279 -31.33 -31.47 -11.11
N HIS A 280 -30.71 -30.38 -11.58
CA HIS A 280 -29.37 -30.38 -12.16
C HIS A 280 -28.68 -29.02 -11.96
N PRO A 281 -27.34 -28.94 -11.97
CA PRO A 281 -26.64 -27.66 -12.00
C PRO A 281 -27.01 -26.84 -13.25
N VAL A 282 -27.36 -25.57 -13.07
CA VAL A 282 -27.73 -24.64 -14.16
C VAL A 282 -26.83 -23.41 -14.12
N LEU A 283 -26.57 -22.79 -15.27
CA LEU A 283 -25.78 -21.56 -15.34
C LEU A 283 -26.47 -20.43 -14.56
N VAL A 284 -25.70 -19.75 -13.68
CA VAL A 284 -26.22 -18.67 -12.82
C VAL A 284 -26.84 -17.54 -13.65
N LYS A 285 -26.24 -17.22 -14.80
CA LYS A 285 -26.72 -16.18 -15.73
C LYS A 285 -28.16 -16.42 -16.21
N GLU A 286 -28.61 -17.68 -16.26
CA GLU A 286 -29.95 -18.02 -16.72
C GLU A 286 -31.00 -17.91 -15.59
N LEU A 287 -30.56 -17.89 -14.34
CA LEU A 287 -31.41 -17.90 -13.15
C LEU A 287 -31.60 -16.52 -12.52
N THR A 288 -30.53 -15.74 -12.43
CA THR A 288 -30.52 -14.44 -11.74
C THR A 288 -29.45 -13.54 -12.33
N GLU A 289 -29.55 -12.23 -12.08
CA GLU A 289 -28.47 -11.28 -12.35
C GLU A 289 -27.44 -11.21 -11.22
N GLU A 290 -27.77 -11.73 -10.04
CA GLU A 290 -26.87 -11.76 -8.90
C GLU A 290 -25.72 -12.76 -9.09
N ARG A 291 -24.59 -12.47 -8.46
CA ARG A 291 -23.39 -13.32 -8.50
C ARG A 291 -22.84 -13.47 -7.09
N ALA A 292 -22.46 -14.71 -6.74
CA ALA A 292 -21.87 -15.04 -5.44
C ALA A 292 -20.70 -14.12 -5.07
N ILE A 293 -19.84 -13.82 -6.04
CA ILE A 293 -18.71 -12.90 -5.94
C ILE A 293 -18.87 -11.82 -7.00
N HIS A 294 -18.97 -10.57 -6.59
CA HIS A 294 -19.05 -9.41 -7.50
C HIS A 294 -18.29 -8.21 -6.94
N LEU A 295 -18.09 -7.20 -7.78
CA LEU A 295 -17.37 -5.96 -7.45
C LEU A 295 -18.34 -4.78 -7.51
N ALA A 296 -18.49 -4.06 -6.39
CA ALA A 296 -19.42 -2.95 -6.25
C ALA A 296 -18.79 -1.63 -6.75
N PHE A 297 -18.67 -1.49 -8.08
CA PHE A 297 -18.14 -0.28 -8.73
C PHE A 297 -19.21 0.67 -9.30
N GLY A 298 -20.51 0.33 -9.26
CA GLY A 298 -21.56 1.00 -10.05
C GLY A 298 -22.45 1.94 -9.24
N GLU A 299 -23.02 2.96 -9.90
CA GLU A 299 -23.90 4.01 -9.34
C GLU A 299 -25.27 3.49 -8.82
N GLU A 300 -25.68 2.26 -9.09
CA GLU A 300 -26.99 1.73 -8.66
C GLU A 300 -27.12 1.56 -7.12
N ASP A 301 -26.02 1.63 -6.36
CA ASP A 301 -26.00 1.71 -4.88
C ASP A 301 -26.00 3.18 -4.37
N GLU A 302 -26.55 4.12 -5.17
CA GLU A 302 -26.42 5.60 -5.08
C GLU A 302 -26.82 6.23 -3.74
N VAL A 303 -27.74 5.64 -2.99
CA VAL A 303 -28.21 6.22 -1.72
C VAL A 303 -27.16 6.04 -0.59
N ASP A 304 -26.30 5.01 -0.67
CA ASP A 304 -25.24 4.71 0.31
C ASP A 304 -23.84 5.17 -0.16
N HIS A 305 -23.69 5.56 -1.43
CA HIS A 305 -22.40 5.85 -2.06
C HIS A 305 -21.66 7.08 -1.54
N THR A 306 -22.34 8.09 -1.00
CA THR A 306 -21.65 9.29 -0.48
C THR A 306 -20.77 8.97 0.74
N LEU A 307 -21.11 7.95 1.52
CA LEU A 307 -20.37 7.55 2.72
C LEU A 307 -19.23 6.56 2.42
N ARG A 308 -19.32 5.81 1.30
CA ARG A 308 -18.41 4.69 0.98
C ARG A 308 -17.60 4.92 -0.28
N ARG A 309 -17.50 6.17 -0.74
CA ARG A 309 -16.82 6.56 -1.99
C ARG A 309 -15.40 5.98 -2.09
N ASP A 310 -14.63 6.09 -1.01
CA ASP A 310 -13.25 5.59 -0.95
C ASP A 310 -13.13 4.07 -1.12
N GLU A 311 -14.19 3.31 -0.78
CA GLU A 311 -14.18 1.86 -0.99
C GLU A 311 -14.12 1.50 -2.48
N GLY A 312 -14.78 2.29 -3.34
CA GLY A 312 -14.84 2.07 -4.78
C GLY A 312 -13.51 2.34 -5.51
N VAL A 313 -12.62 3.15 -4.93
CA VAL A 313 -11.40 3.63 -5.60
C VAL A 313 -10.26 2.63 -5.47
N THR A 314 -9.95 1.89 -6.53
CA THR A 314 -8.99 0.77 -6.48
C THR A 314 -7.53 1.13 -6.17
N ALA A 315 -7.17 2.42 -6.14
CA ALA A 315 -5.81 2.84 -5.82
C ALA A 315 -5.38 2.32 -4.43
N PRO A 316 -4.13 1.82 -4.27
CA PRO A 316 -3.67 1.18 -3.03
C PRO A 316 -3.78 2.06 -1.78
N ILE A 317 -3.69 3.39 -1.93
CA ILE A 317 -3.81 4.35 -0.83
C ILE A 317 -5.17 4.29 -0.11
N TYR A 318 -6.24 3.81 -0.77
CA TYR A 318 -7.58 3.68 -0.20
C TYR A 318 -7.86 2.34 0.47
N ASN A 319 -6.85 1.47 0.63
CA ASN A 319 -7.02 0.16 1.28
C ASN A 319 -7.57 0.29 2.72
N TYR A 320 -7.36 1.43 3.39
CA TYR A 320 -7.95 1.71 4.71
C TYR A 320 -9.49 1.63 4.70
N ALA A 321 -10.15 2.03 3.61
CA ALA A 321 -11.61 1.99 3.50
C ALA A 321 -12.12 0.57 3.17
N ARG A 322 -11.34 -0.20 2.37
CA ARG A 322 -11.73 -1.54 1.92
C ARG A 322 -11.40 -2.66 2.91
N PHE A 323 -10.47 -2.45 3.83
CA PHE A 323 -9.96 -3.51 4.70
C PHE A 323 -11.08 -4.29 5.42
N LEU A 324 -12.02 -3.60 6.08
CA LEU A 324 -13.11 -4.26 6.81
C LEU A 324 -14.10 -4.99 5.86
N PRO A 325 -14.66 -4.33 4.83
CA PRO A 325 -15.48 -4.99 3.84
C PRO A 325 -14.85 -6.25 3.22
N TRP A 326 -13.56 -6.16 2.87
CA TRP A 326 -12.83 -7.27 2.28
C TRP A 326 -12.65 -8.41 3.30
N VAL A 327 -12.29 -8.10 4.55
CA VAL A 327 -12.19 -9.12 5.62
C VAL A 327 -13.54 -9.83 5.82
N GLN A 328 -14.65 -9.08 5.85
CA GLN A 328 -15.98 -9.67 5.97
C GLN A 328 -16.32 -10.61 4.81
N ALA A 329 -16.01 -10.20 3.58
CA ALA A 329 -16.18 -11.05 2.39
C ALA A 329 -15.33 -12.33 2.49
N VAL A 330 -14.07 -12.21 2.91
CA VAL A 330 -13.17 -13.35 3.10
C VAL A 330 -13.65 -14.29 4.19
N GLU A 331 -14.17 -13.77 5.31
CA GLU A 331 -14.73 -14.59 6.39
C GLU A 331 -15.96 -15.37 5.92
N LYS A 332 -16.89 -14.76 5.17
CA LYS A 332 -18.05 -15.50 4.60
C LYS A 332 -17.61 -16.67 3.71
N VAL A 333 -16.62 -16.44 2.84
CA VAL A 333 -16.05 -17.49 2.00
C VAL A 333 -15.38 -18.55 2.87
N SER A 334 -14.58 -18.14 3.85
CA SER A 334 -13.88 -19.05 4.76
C SER A 334 -14.82 -19.91 5.61
N GLU A 335 -15.93 -19.35 6.10
CA GLU A 335 -16.95 -20.08 6.86
C GLU A 335 -17.60 -21.15 5.99
N THR A 336 -17.92 -20.80 4.74
CA THR A 336 -18.46 -21.77 3.77
C THR A 336 -17.46 -22.87 3.47
N PHE A 337 -16.16 -22.53 3.30
CA PHE A 337 -15.08 -23.53 3.18
C PHE A 337 -14.92 -24.39 4.44
N GLY A 338 -15.21 -23.85 5.63
CA GLY A 338 -15.21 -24.60 6.88
C GLY A 338 -16.29 -25.69 6.90
N VAL A 339 -17.52 -25.33 6.55
CA VAL A 339 -18.65 -26.27 6.49
C VAL A 339 -18.39 -27.39 5.49
N VAL A 340 -17.91 -27.07 4.28
CA VAL A 340 -17.65 -28.10 3.25
C VAL A 340 -16.42 -28.94 3.60
N SER A 341 -15.42 -28.36 4.26
CA SER A 341 -14.24 -29.10 4.73
C SER A 341 -14.61 -30.12 5.82
N GLU A 342 -15.54 -29.78 6.70
CA GLU A 342 -16.04 -30.69 7.74
C GLU A 342 -16.79 -31.87 7.11
N ARG A 343 -17.74 -31.59 6.20
CA ARG A 343 -18.46 -32.64 5.45
C ARG A 343 -17.53 -33.52 4.62
N TYR A 344 -16.54 -32.91 3.96
CA TYR A 344 -15.52 -33.64 3.19
C TYR A 344 -14.67 -34.57 4.08
N HIS A 345 -14.39 -34.17 5.33
CA HIS A 345 -13.68 -35.01 6.29
C HIS A 345 -14.52 -36.19 6.77
N TYR A 346 -15.82 -35.97 7.00
CA TYR A 346 -16.76 -37.01 7.42
C TYR A 346 -17.25 -37.92 6.29
N HIS A 347 -16.89 -37.62 5.04
CA HIS A 347 -17.43 -38.31 3.87
C HIS A 347 -18.96 -38.24 3.83
N ASP A 348 -19.50 -37.06 4.13
CA ASP A 348 -20.93 -36.76 3.99
C ASP A 348 -21.19 -36.22 2.59
N SER A 349 -22.11 -36.85 1.86
CA SER A 349 -22.43 -36.43 0.49
C SER A 349 -23.23 -35.15 0.52
N VAL A 350 -23.01 -34.32 -0.51
CA VAL A 350 -23.80 -33.11 -0.69
C VAL A 350 -25.17 -33.48 -1.28
N ASP A 351 -25.21 -34.47 -2.18
CA ASP A 351 -26.43 -35.17 -2.58
C ASP A 351 -26.71 -36.38 -1.67
N PRO A 352 -27.80 -36.39 -0.88
CA PRO A 352 -28.19 -37.53 -0.05
C PRO A 352 -28.51 -38.82 -0.84
N MET A 353 -28.68 -38.74 -2.16
CA MET A 353 -28.86 -39.88 -3.05
C MET A 353 -27.54 -40.55 -3.48
N ILE A 354 -26.40 -39.88 -3.28
CA ILE A 354 -25.08 -40.39 -3.67
C ILE A 354 -24.33 -40.82 -2.40
N GLY A 355 -24.11 -42.13 -2.23
CA GLY A 355 -23.29 -42.66 -1.15
C GLY A 355 -21.79 -42.48 -1.45
N TRP A 356 -20.99 -42.15 -0.43
CA TRP A 356 -19.54 -42.09 -0.60
C TRP A 356 -18.95 -43.47 -0.87
N ILE A 357 -18.13 -43.57 -1.91
CA ILE A 357 -17.37 -44.80 -2.18
C ILE A 357 -16.27 -44.91 -1.12
N THR A 358 -16.46 -45.81 -0.15
CA THR A 358 -15.46 -46.08 0.89
C THR A 358 -14.32 -46.93 0.33
N MET A 359 -13.12 -46.86 0.94
CA MET A 359 -11.98 -47.70 0.54
C MET A 359 -12.26 -49.22 0.63
N GLY A 360 -13.29 -49.64 1.37
CA GLY A 360 -13.69 -51.05 1.49
C GLY A 360 -14.28 -51.64 0.21
N ASP A 361 -14.83 -50.80 -0.67
CA ASP A 361 -15.46 -51.25 -1.93
C ASP A 361 -14.48 -51.37 -3.11
N ARG A 362 -13.19 -51.06 -2.90
CA ARG A 362 -12.14 -51.04 -3.95
C ARG A 362 -11.08 -52.13 -3.78
N ILE A 363 -11.49 -53.37 -3.58
CA ILE A 363 -10.56 -54.52 -3.66
C ILE A 363 -10.47 -55.10 -5.09
N GLY A 364 -11.18 -54.53 -6.08
CA GLY A 364 -11.02 -54.85 -7.49
C GLY A 364 -10.79 -53.60 -8.33
N ASP A 365 -9.64 -53.53 -9.01
CA ASP A 365 -9.28 -52.60 -10.09
C ASP A 365 -9.06 -51.10 -9.78
N SER A 366 -7.75 -50.77 -9.78
CA SER A 366 -7.15 -49.46 -10.03
C SER A 366 -7.46 -48.32 -9.04
N LEU A 367 -6.39 -47.83 -8.42
CA LEU A 367 -6.36 -46.74 -7.45
C LEU A 367 -6.69 -45.39 -8.14
N SER A 368 -7.96 -45.09 -8.39
CA SER A 368 -8.39 -43.77 -8.87
C SER A 368 -8.73 -42.87 -7.68
N LYS A 369 -8.07 -41.71 -7.54
CA LYS A 369 -8.36 -40.75 -6.45
C LYS A 369 -9.87 -40.42 -6.39
N PRO A 370 -10.46 -40.25 -5.19
CA PRO A 370 -11.84 -39.78 -5.07
C PRO A 370 -11.83 -38.28 -5.39
N HIS A 371 -12.01 -37.90 -6.66
CA HIS A 371 -11.76 -36.50 -7.05
C HIS A 371 -12.97 -35.74 -7.58
N ASP A 372 -13.92 -36.36 -8.29
CA ASP A 372 -14.98 -35.58 -8.96
C ASP A 372 -16.42 -36.01 -8.62
N ARG A 373 -16.70 -37.30 -8.37
CA ARG A 373 -18.08 -37.79 -8.10
C ARG A 373 -18.59 -37.55 -6.68
N ASN A 374 -17.71 -37.34 -5.71
CA ASN A 374 -18.10 -37.17 -4.30
C ASN A 374 -18.36 -35.69 -3.95
N ARG A 375 -18.39 -34.80 -4.97
CA ARG A 375 -18.75 -33.39 -4.85
C ARG A 375 -20.14 -33.08 -5.42
N GLU A 376 -20.78 -34.05 -6.06
CA GLU A 376 -22.13 -33.91 -6.61
C GLU A 376 -23.18 -34.06 -5.51
#